data_AF-A0A3C1U5N0-F1
#
_entry.id   AF-A0A3C1U5N0-F1
#
_cell.length_a   1.000
_cell.length_b   1.000
_cell.length_c   1.000
_cell.angle_alpha   90.00
_cell.angle_beta   90.00
_cell.angle_gamma   90.00
#
_symmetry.space_group_name_H-M   'P 1'
#
loop_
_entity.id
_entity.type
_entity.pdbx_description
1 polymer ?
#
loop_
_entity_poly.entity_id
_entity_poly.type
_entity_poly.pdbx_seq_one_letter_code
_entity_poly.pdbx_strand_id
1 'polypeptide(L)'
;GMMTNWATVSQSIRRLRELEARMEGEEVGQLTKKEVLQLTRERDKLEMTLGGIKEMGGLPDMLFVIDTNKEAIAVEEANRLNIPVIAIVDSNATPDGVDYVIPGNDDAMRAISFYCELAQAAVLDGLQTEMMATGVDAGGAAEAPVETAVAADAPAEEVAAEAAAAEAAPAGEGPAE
;
A
#
# COMPACT_ATOMS: atom_id res chain seq x y z
N GLY A 1 11.03 5.47 7.34
CA GLY A 1 11.30 4.29 6.52
C GLY A 1 10.04 3.51 6.30
N MET A 2 9.07 4.05 5.56
CA MET A 2 7.84 3.32 5.21
C MET A 2 8.06 2.47 3.95
N MET A 3 8.47 3.11 2.85
CA MET A 3 8.73 2.43 1.59
C MET A 3 10.08 1.71 1.64
N THR A 4 11.10 2.38 2.19
CA THR A 4 12.46 1.81 2.31
C THR A 4 12.55 0.60 3.23
N ASN A 5 11.59 0.40 4.12
CA ASN A 5 11.48 -0.77 4.99
C ASN A 5 10.14 -1.51 4.82
N TRP A 6 9.73 -1.71 3.58
CA TRP A 6 8.45 -2.35 3.25
C TRP A 6 8.26 -3.72 3.89
N ALA A 7 9.33 -4.52 4.04
CA ALA A 7 9.25 -5.83 4.66
C ALA A 7 8.67 -5.77 6.09
N THR A 8 9.10 -4.82 6.93
CA THR A 8 8.56 -4.64 8.28
C THR A 8 7.15 -4.03 8.26
N VAL A 9 6.90 -3.06 7.38
CA VAL A 9 5.57 -2.43 7.27
C VAL A 9 4.52 -3.46 6.85
N SER A 10 4.85 -4.34 5.90
CA SER A 10 3.96 -5.42 5.46
C SER A 10 3.59 -6.38 6.59
N GLN A 11 4.50 -6.66 7.54
CA GLN A 11 4.19 -7.46 8.73
C GLN A 11 3.20 -6.74 9.65
N SER A 12 3.32 -5.42 9.79
CA SER A 12 2.38 -4.61 10.57
C SER A 12 1.00 -4.54 9.92
N ILE A 13 0.93 -4.51 8.58
CA ILE A 13 -0.35 -4.60 7.84
C ILE A 13 -0.98 -5.98 8.01
N ARG A 14 -0.19 -7.07 7.93
CA ARG A 14 -0.71 -8.43 8.21
C ARG A 14 -1.27 -8.52 9.62
N ARG A 15 -0.56 -7.97 10.61
CA ARG A 15 -1.04 -7.90 12.00
C ARG A 15 -2.36 -7.13 12.13
N LEU A 16 -2.52 -6.02 11.42
CA LEU A 16 -3.77 -5.26 11.39
C LEU A 16 -4.92 -6.13 10.85
N ARG A 17 -4.73 -6.81 9.72
CA ARG A 17 -5.74 -7.73 9.14
C ARG A 17 -6.08 -8.89 10.07
N GLU A 18 -5.09 -9.46 10.76
CA GLU A 18 -5.30 -10.49 11.77
C GLU A 18 -6.16 -9.98 12.94
N LEU A 19 -5.91 -8.75 13.41
CA LEU A 19 -6.69 -8.14 14.49
C LEU A 19 -8.13 -7.87 14.06
N GLU A 20 -8.34 -7.38 12.83
CA GLU A 20 -9.68 -7.18 12.26
C GLU A 20 -10.44 -8.52 12.18
N ALA A 21 -9.84 -9.54 11.57
CA ALA A 21 -10.44 -10.88 11.45
C ALA A 21 -10.74 -11.50 12.83
N ARG A 22 -9.84 -11.33 13.80
CA ARG A 22 -10.05 -11.81 15.17
C ARG A 22 -11.19 -11.07 15.85
N MET A 23 -11.35 -9.78 15.60
CA MET A 23 -12.43 -8.96 16.15
C MET A 23 -13.81 -9.25 15.54
N GLU A 24 -13.84 -9.73 14.29
CA GLU A 24 -15.07 -10.13 13.59
C GLU A 24 -15.48 -11.58 13.87
N GLY A 25 -14.52 -12.43 14.24
CA GLY A 25 -14.77 -13.83 14.55
C GLY A 25 -15.44 -14.09 15.91
N GLU A 26 -15.89 -15.34 16.11
CA GLU A 26 -16.52 -15.79 17.35
C GLU A 26 -15.56 -15.82 18.56
N GLU A 27 -14.24 -15.74 18.31
CA GLU A 27 -13.19 -15.79 19.33
C GLU A 27 -13.27 -14.62 20.32
N VAL A 28 -13.81 -13.47 19.92
CA VAL A 28 -14.01 -12.29 20.78
C VAL A 28 -14.93 -12.59 21.97
N GLY A 29 -15.90 -13.49 21.79
CA GLY A 29 -16.80 -13.90 22.86
C GLY A 29 -16.11 -14.67 23.99
N GLN A 30 -14.93 -15.22 23.73
CA GLN A 30 -14.14 -16.00 24.71
C GLN A 30 -13.14 -15.14 25.49
N LEU A 31 -12.93 -13.88 25.07
CA LEU A 31 -11.99 -12.95 25.67
C LEU A 31 -12.62 -12.16 26.81
N THR A 32 -11.81 -11.74 27.78
CA THR A 32 -12.26 -10.83 28.83
C THR A 32 -12.45 -9.42 28.27
N LYS A 33 -13.34 -8.62 28.88
CA LYS A 33 -13.55 -7.20 28.49
C LYS A 33 -12.26 -6.38 28.46
N LYS A 34 -11.28 -6.74 29.30
CA LYS A 34 -9.98 -6.06 29.36
C LYS A 34 -9.12 -6.39 28.14
N GLU A 35 -9.09 -7.65 27.72
CA GLU A 35 -8.36 -8.10 26.53
C GLU A 35 -8.99 -7.54 25.25
N VAL A 36 -10.32 -7.57 25.14
CA VAL A 36 -11.04 -6.93 24.03
C VAL A 36 -10.66 -5.46 23.93
N LEU A 37 -10.67 -4.73 25.05
CA LEU A 37 -10.28 -3.32 25.06
C LEU A 37 -8.83 -3.08 24.61
N GLN A 38 -7.90 -3.98 24.96
CA GLN A 38 -6.50 -3.89 24.52
C GLN A 38 -6.38 -4.13 23.02
N LEU A 39 -7.04 -5.16 22.49
CA LEU A 39 -7.04 -5.47 21.06
C LEU A 39 -7.68 -4.36 20.23
N THR A 40 -8.81 -3.80 20.69
CA THR A 40 -9.45 -2.66 20.02
C THR A 40 -8.51 -1.46 19.94
N ARG A 41 -7.81 -1.12 21.02
CA ARG A 41 -6.84 -0.01 21.01
C ARG A 41 -5.65 -0.27 20.10
N GLU A 42 -5.17 -1.51 20.03
CA GLU A 42 -4.10 -1.91 19.12
C GLU A 42 -4.56 -1.77 17.66
N ARG A 43 -5.74 -2.29 17.33
CA ARG A 43 -6.37 -2.19 16.02
C ARG A 43 -6.59 -0.73 15.61
N ASP A 44 -7.22 0.07 16.46
CA ASP A 44 -7.52 1.49 16.16
C ASP A 44 -6.23 2.30 15.93
N LYS A 45 -5.17 2.01 16.68
CA LYS A 45 -3.87 2.65 16.50
C LYS A 45 -3.24 2.27 15.16
N LEU A 46 -3.28 0.98 14.80
CA LEU A 46 -2.73 0.51 13.53
C LEU A 46 -3.55 1.01 12.34
N GLU A 47 -4.88 1.02 12.43
CA GLU A 47 -5.77 1.53 11.38
C GLU A 47 -5.52 3.02 11.11
N MET A 48 -5.34 3.83 12.17
CA MET A 48 -5.05 5.25 12.02
C MET A 48 -3.73 5.52 11.27
N THR A 49 -2.74 4.64 11.42
CA THR A 49 -1.41 4.83 10.80
C THR A 49 -1.21 4.10 9.47
N LEU A 50 -1.86 2.94 9.28
CA LEU A 50 -1.61 2.04 8.14
C LEU A 50 -2.87 1.76 7.31
N GLY A 51 -4.04 2.24 7.72
CA GLY A 51 -5.31 1.97 7.02
C GLY A 51 -5.28 2.41 5.55
N GLY A 52 -4.64 3.55 5.26
CA GLY A 52 -4.50 4.06 3.89
C GLY A 52 -3.64 3.20 2.96
N ILE A 53 -2.80 2.32 3.51
CA ILE A 53 -1.92 1.43 2.72
C ILE A 53 -2.28 -0.05 2.88
N LYS A 54 -3.36 -0.35 3.59
CA LYS A 54 -3.71 -1.74 3.90
C LYS A 54 -4.05 -2.55 2.66
N GLU A 55 -4.58 -1.90 1.62
CA GLU A 55 -4.92 -2.53 0.33
C GLU A 55 -3.77 -2.51 -0.68
N MET A 56 -2.61 -1.94 -0.32
CA MET A 56 -1.46 -1.96 -1.21
C MET A 56 -0.88 -3.38 -1.31
N GLY A 57 -0.75 -3.89 -2.53
CA GLY A 57 -0.13 -5.20 -2.82
C GLY A 57 1.40 -5.19 -2.76
N GLY A 58 2.03 -4.00 -2.68
CA GLY A 58 3.48 -3.85 -2.76
C GLY A 58 3.92 -2.39 -2.69
N LEU A 59 5.16 -2.15 -3.12
CA LEU A 59 5.66 -0.78 -3.31
C LEU A 59 4.90 -0.10 -4.47
N PRO A 60 4.65 1.21 -4.39
CA PRO A 60 4.01 1.94 -5.46
C PRO A 60 4.94 2.14 -6.67
N ASP A 61 4.39 2.13 -7.88
CA ASP A 61 5.13 2.42 -9.10
C ASP A 61 5.34 3.93 -9.33
N MET A 62 4.58 4.77 -8.64
CA MET A 62 4.66 6.23 -8.71
C MET A 62 4.11 6.87 -7.44
N LEU A 63 4.67 8.01 -7.05
CA LEU A 63 4.21 8.79 -5.91
C LEU A 63 3.61 10.12 -6.37
N PHE A 64 2.42 10.45 -5.90
CA PHE A 64 1.82 11.78 -6.02
C PHE A 64 1.87 12.49 -4.66
N VAL A 65 2.57 13.62 -4.59
CA VAL A 65 2.84 14.35 -3.34
C VAL A 65 2.26 15.75 -3.41
N ILE A 66 1.65 16.17 -2.31
CA ILE A 66 1.23 17.55 -2.08
C ILE A 66 2.11 18.11 -0.99
N ASP A 67 2.70 19.28 -1.22
CA ASP A 67 3.63 19.93 -0.29
C ASP A 67 4.91 19.11 -0.04
N THR A 68 5.91 19.30 -0.92
CA THR A 68 7.20 18.59 -0.82
C THR A 68 8.02 19.00 0.40
N ASN A 69 7.74 20.15 1.01
CA ASN A 69 8.44 20.59 2.22
C ASN A 69 7.97 19.81 3.45
N LYS A 70 6.66 19.61 3.59
CA LYS A 70 6.09 18.80 4.68
C LYS A 70 6.38 17.31 4.48
N GLU A 71 6.36 16.84 3.23
CA GLU A 71 6.53 15.42 2.88
C GLU A 71 7.93 15.07 2.35
N ALA A 72 8.97 15.80 2.78
CA ALA A 72 10.35 15.60 2.33
C ALA A 72 10.85 14.15 2.53
N ILE A 73 10.44 13.50 3.63
CA ILE A 73 10.82 12.10 3.91
C ILE A 73 10.25 11.16 2.84
N ALA A 74 9.01 11.37 2.39
CA ALA A 74 8.40 10.54 1.36
C ALA A 74 9.13 10.70 0.02
N VAL A 75 9.50 11.94 -0.33
CA VAL A 75 10.29 12.24 -1.52
C VAL A 75 11.68 11.62 -1.46
N GLU A 76 12.38 11.71 -0.32
CA GLU A 76 13.69 11.07 -0.13
C GLU A 76 13.63 9.54 -0.21
N GLU A 77 12.61 8.93 0.38
CA GLU A 77 12.41 7.48 0.32
C GLU A 77 12.09 7.00 -1.10
N ALA A 78 11.23 7.73 -1.84
CA ALA A 78 10.90 7.44 -3.23
C ALA A 78 12.14 7.54 -4.14
N ASN A 79 12.93 8.61 -3.98
CA ASN A 79 14.17 8.81 -4.71
C ASN A 79 15.20 7.70 -4.46
N ARG A 80 15.31 7.21 -3.21
CA ARG A 80 16.20 6.10 -2.88
C ARG A 80 15.77 4.77 -3.53
N LEU A 81 14.48 4.59 -3.76
CA LEU A 81 13.90 3.40 -4.40
C LEU A 81 13.69 3.56 -5.90
N ASN A 82 14.10 4.70 -6.49
CA ASN A 82 13.88 5.04 -7.90
C ASN A 82 12.40 5.04 -8.30
N ILE A 83 11.50 5.40 -7.38
CA ILE A 83 10.08 5.56 -7.65
C ILE A 83 9.87 7.00 -8.16
N PRO A 84 9.26 7.19 -9.34
CA PRO A 84 9.02 8.52 -9.89
C PRO A 84 8.06 9.33 -9.01
N VAL A 85 8.40 10.60 -8.78
CA VAL A 85 7.65 11.52 -7.93
C VAL A 85 7.01 12.62 -8.78
N ILE A 86 5.68 12.70 -8.72
CA ILE A 86 4.89 13.85 -9.19
C ILE A 86 4.53 14.69 -7.98
N ALA A 87 4.84 15.97 -7.98
CA ALA A 87 4.51 16.82 -6.84
C ALA A 87 4.03 18.22 -7.21
N ILE A 88 3.12 18.74 -6.38
CA ILE A 88 2.77 20.15 -6.41
C ILE A 88 3.78 20.92 -5.57
N VAL A 89 4.38 21.94 -6.19
CA VAL A 89 5.44 22.76 -5.59
C VAL A 89 4.95 24.21 -5.53
N ASP A 90 4.81 24.73 -4.32
CA ASP A 90 4.56 26.15 -4.07
C ASP A 90 5.87 26.96 -4.02
N SER A 91 5.75 28.29 -3.97
CA SER A 91 6.83 29.26 -3.89
C SER A 91 7.87 29.03 -2.78
N ASN A 92 7.50 28.34 -1.70
CA ASN A 92 8.37 28.05 -0.56
C ASN A 92 9.08 26.69 -0.67
N ALA A 93 8.75 25.87 -1.67
CA ALA A 93 9.20 24.50 -1.81
C ALA A 93 10.25 24.37 -2.92
N THR A 94 11.21 23.45 -2.72
CA THR A 94 12.25 23.18 -3.72
C THR A 94 11.80 22.02 -4.62
N PRO A 95 11.92 22.13 -5.95
CA PRO A 95 11.55 21.05 -6.89
C PRO A 95 12.58 19.90 -6.96
N ASP A 96 13.61 19.93 -6.12
CA ASP A 96 14.69 18.94 -6.15
C ASP A 96 14.17 17.56 -5.75
N GLY A 97 14.52 16.54 -6.53
CA GLY A 97 14.05 15.17 -6.31
C GLY A 97 12.60 14.91 -6.72
N VAL A 98 11.99 15.82 -7.48
CA VAL A 98 10.67 15.64 -8.11
C VAL A 98 10.87 15.50 -9.62
N ASP A 99 10.34 14.43 -10.21
CA ASP A 99 10.45 14.17 -11.64
C ASP A 99 9.45 15.01 -12.44
N TYR A 100 8.24 15.16 -11.93
CA TYR A 100 7.17 15.92 -12.58
C TYR A 100 6.63 17.00 -11.64
N VAL A 101 7.10 18.22 -11.85
CA VAL A 101 6.77 19.38 -11.02
C VAL A 101 5.51 20.07 -11.54
N ILE A 102 4.51 20.23 -10.67
CA ILE A 102 3.31 21.01 -10.94
C ILE A 102 3.36 22.28 -10.09
N PRO A 103 3.64 23.47 -10.66
CA PRO A 103 3.66 24.70 -9.90
C PRO A 103 2.23 25.05 -9.46
N GLY A 104 2.02 25.25 -8.15
CA GLY A 104 0.69 25.53 -7.64
C GLY A 104 0.65 25.74 -6.14
N ASN A 105 -0.46 26.31 -5.66
CA ASN A 105 -0.68 26.52 -4.23
C ASN A 105 -1.10 25.20 -3.56
N ASP A 106 -0.37 24.77 -2.53
CA ASP A 106 -0.58 23.56 -1.76
C ASP A 106 -1.24 23.78 -0.39
N ASP A 107 -1.34 25.02 0.11
CA ASP A 107 -1.93 25.32 1.43
C ASP A 107 -3.47 25.41 1.42
N ALA A 108 -4.07 25.66 0.25
CA ALA A 108 -5.52 25.85 0.15
C ALA A 108 -6.26 24.52 -0.03
N MET A 109 -7.19 24.21 0.88
CA MET A 109 -8.06 23.01 0.78
C MET A 109 -8.77 22.89 -0.57
N ARG A 110 -9.22 24.01 -1.16
CA ARG A 110 -9.83 24.00 -2.50
C ARG A 110 -8.84 23.61 -3.60
N ALA A 111 -7.59 24.04 -3.49
CA ALA A 111 -6.55 23.67 -4.44
C ALA A 111 -6.15 22.20 -4.29
N ILE A 112 -5.92 21.74 -3.05
CA ILE A 112 -5.67 20.33 -2.73
C ILE A 112 -6.76 19.43 -3.32
N SER A 113 -8.03 19.76 -3.05
CA SER A 113 -9.17 18.96 -3.55
C SER A 113 -9.19 18.94 -5.07
N PHE A 114 -8.98 20.09 -5.71
CA PHE A 114 -8.91 20.20 -7.16
C PHE A 114 -7.81 19.34 -7.78
N TYR A 115 -6.60 19.34 -7.20
CA TYR A 115 -5.51 18.50 -7.70
C TYR A 115 -5.79 17.01 -7.51
N CYS A 116 -6.33 16.62 -6.35
CA CYS A 116 -6.73 15.23 -6.10
C CYS A 116 -7.80 14.76 -7.09
N GLU A 117 -8.82 15.59 -7.37
CA GLU A 117 -9.87 15.28 -8.36
C GLU A 117 -9.27 15.11 -9.77
N LEU A 118 -8.35 15.99 -10.17
CA LEU A 118 -7.66 15.86 -11.47
C LEU A 118 -6.77 14.62 -11.55
N ALA A 119 -6.00 14.34 -10.49
CA ALA A 119 -5.15 13.16 -10.41
C ALA A 119 -5.99 11.88 -10.47
N GLN A 120 -7.10 11.83 -9.74
CA GLN A 120 -8.06 10.73 -9.79
C GLN A 120 -8.62 10.54 -11.20
N ALA A 121 -9.08 11.62 -11.84
CA ALA A 121 -9.62 11.54 -13.21
C ALA A 121 -8.58 11.03 -14.21
N ALA A 122 -7.32 11.48 -14.11
CA ALA A 122 -6.23 11.02 -14.96
C ALA A 122 -5.90 9.54 -14.75
N VAL A 123 -5.89 9.06 -13.51
CA VAL A 123 -5.66 7.64 -13.19
C VAL A 123 -6.79 6.78 -13.76
N LEU A 124 -8.05 7.20 -13.61
CA LEU A 124 -9.19 6.45 -14.16
C LEU A 124 -9.19 6.40 -15.69
N ASP A 125 -8.86 7.50 -16.35
CA ASP A 125 -8.73 7.55 -17.82
C ASP A 125 -7.60 6.64 -18.33
N GLY A 126 -6.47 6.61 -17.61
CA GLY A 126 -5.36 5.71 -17.88
C GLY A 126 -5.74 4.23 -17.75
N LEU A 127 -6.42 3.87 -16.65
CA LEU A 127 -6.91 2.51 -16.41
C LEU A 127 -7.93 2.08 -17.47
N GLN A 128 -8.85 2.97 -17.85
CA GLN A 128 -9.84 2.69 -18.90
C GLN A 128 -9.16 2.45 -20.26
N THR A 129 -8.17 3.27 -20.60
CA THR A 129 -7.39 3.13 -21.84
C THR A 129 -6.60 1.83 -21.87
N GLU A 130 -5.96 1.46 -20.75
CA GLU A 130 -5.25 0.19 -20.61
C GLU A 130 -6.19 -1.02 -20.76
N MET A 131 -7.36 -0.98 -20.12
CA MET A 131 -8.36 -2.05 -20.22
C MET A 131 -8.89 -2.21 -21.65
N MET A 132 -9.08 -1.11 -22.38
CA MET A 132 -9.44 -1.14 -23.81
C MET A 132 -8.30 -1.71 -24.68
N ALA A 133 -7.05 -1.34 -24.39
CA ALA A 133 -5.88 -1.77 -25.15
C ALA A 133 -5.54 -3.26 -24.93
N THR A 134 -5.79 -3.79 -23.72
CA THR A 134 -5.58 -5.21 -23.38
C THR A 134 -6.66 -6.14 -23.93
N GLY A 135 -7.67 -5.60 -24.63
CA GLY A 135 -8.59 -6.41 -25.43
C GLY A 135 -9.60 -7.19 -24.60
N VAL A 136 -10.01 -6.66 -23.44
CA VAL A 136 -11.29 -7.07 -22.85
C VAL A 136 -12.37 -6.64 -23.83
N ASP A 137 -12.90 -7.62 -24.56
CA ASP A 137 -13.96 -7.45 -25.56
C ASP A 137 -15.19 -6.81 -24.92
N ALA A 138 -15.25 -5.48 -24.93
CA ALA A 138 -16.44 -4.69 -24.63
C ALA A 138 -17.44 -4.73 -25.81
N GLY A 139 -17.61 -5.90 -26.42
CA GLY A 139 -18.70 -6.23 -27.30
C GLY A 139 -20.01 -6.34 -26.52
N GLY A 140 -20.63 -5.19 -26.23
CA GLY A 140 -22.04 -5.11 -25.86
C GLY A 140 -22.38 -5.14 -24.37
N ALA A 141 -21.94 -4.12 -23.62
CA ALA A 141 -22.66 -3.68 -22.44
C ALA A 141 -22.58 -2.15 -22.34
N ALA A 142 -23.64 -1.49 -22.80
CA ALA A 142 -23.89 -0.10 -22.48
C ALA A 142 -24.36 -0.03 -21.02
N GLU A 143 -23.43 -0.07 -20.08
CA GLU A 143 -23.57 0.41 -18.70
C GLU A 143 -22.18 0.45 -18.08
N ALA A 144 -21.80 1.61 -17.52
CA ALA A 144 -20.52 1.80 -16.85
C ALA A 144 -20.38 0.79 -15.69
N PRO A 145 -19.24 0.10 -15.52
CA PRO A 145 -19.04 -0.75 -14.36
C PRO A 145 -18.97 0.14 -13.11
N VAL A 146 -20.00 0.04 -12.29
CA VAL A 146 -19.97 0.47 -10.90
C VAL A 146 -19.00 -0.45 -10.18
N GLU A 147 -17.98 0.14 -9.53
CA GLU A 147 -17.15 -0.39 -8.46
C GLU A 147 -17.38 -1.88 -8.11
N THR A 148 -16.82 -2.79 -8.92
CA THR A 148 -16.71 -4.20 -8.54
C THR A 148 -15.33 -4.43 -7.96
N ALA A 149 -15.34 -4.62 -6.64
CA ALA A 149 -14.26 -5.16 -5.83
C ALA A 149 -13.36 -6.11 -6.63
N VAL A 150 -12.06 -5.82 -6.61
CA VAL A 150 -11.00 -6.70 -7.10
C VAL A 150 -10.95 -7.92 -6.18
N ALA A 151 -11.85 -8.87 -6.42
CA ALA A 151 -11.64 -10.26 -6.10
C ALA A 151 -10.60 -10.80 -7.09
N ALA A 152 -9.33 -10.65 -6.74
CA ALA A 152 -8.24 -11.38 -7.36
C ALA A 152 -7.74 -12.43 -6.36
N ASP A 153 -8.43 -13.56 -6.36
CA ASP A 153 -7.85 -14.85 -6.06
C ASP A 153 -6.74 -15.12 -7.08
N ALA A 154 -5.51 -15.28 -6.61
CA ALA A 154 -4.42 -15.92 -7.34
C ALA A 154 -3.43 -16.55 -6.33
N PRO A 155 -2.86 -17.73 -6.64
CA PRO A 155 -2.63 -18.80 -5.68
C PRO A 155 -1.29 -18.67 -4.94
N ALA A 156 -1.31 -18.90 -3.63
CA ALA A 156 -0.15 -18.84 -2.74
C ALA A 156 0.57 -20.18 -2.55
N GLU A 157 0.49 -21.12 -3.51
CA GLU A 157 0.93 -22.50 -3.28
C GLU A 157 2.38 -22.83 -3.72
N GLU A 158 3.11 -21.90 -4.34
CA GLU A 158 4.47 -22.23 -4.86
C GLU A 158 5.64 -21.73 -4.00
N VAL A 159 5.42 -20.86 -3.02
CA VAL A 159 6.53 -20.30 -2.20
C VAL A 159 6.85 -21.15 -0.95
N ALA A 160 5.98 -22.10 -0.59
CA ALA A 160 6.17 -22.95 0.59
C ALA A 160 7.15 -24.11 0.38
N ALA A 161 7.44 -24.48 -0.87
CA ALA A 161 8.27 -25.65 -1.18
C ALA A 161 9.79 -25.38 -1.07
N GLU A 162 10.24 -24.13 -1.22
CA GLU A 162 11.68 -23.82 -1.23
C GLU A 162 12.22 -23.48 0.18
N ALA A 163 11.37 -23.05 1.11
CA ALA A 163 11.77 -22.78 2.49
C ALA A 163 11.90 -24.06 3.36
N ALA A 164 11.17 -25.13 3.02
CA ALA A 164 11.21 -26.39 3.77
C ALA A 164 12.42 -27.29 3.45
N ALA A 165 13.12 -27.04 2.33
CA ALA A 165 14.28 -27.84 1.93
C ALA A 165 15.61 -27.38 2.58
N ALA A 166 15.63 -26.21 3.24
CA ALA A 166 16.83 -25.66 3.86
C ALA A 166 17.00 -26.05 5.35
N GLU A 167 16.01 -26.67 5.99
CA GLU A 167 16.03 -27.03 7.42
C GLU A 167 16.03 -28.55 7.69
N ALA A 168 16.62 -29.35 6.79
CA ALA A 168 16.81 -30.78 7.00
C ALA A 168 18.21 -31.25 6.60
N ALA A 169 19.23 -30.79 7.34
CA ALA A 169 20.54 -31.43 7.38
C ALA A 169 20.81 -31.90 8.82
N PRO A 170 20.87 -33.22 9.11
CA PRO A 170 21.09 -33.69 10.46
C PRO A 170 22.56 -33.55 10.86
N ALA A 171 22.77 -33.09 12.10
CA ALA A 171 24.02 -33.25 12.82
C ALA A 171 24.27 -34.76 13.09
N GLY A 172 25.48 -35.23 12.77
CA GLY A 172 25.91 -36.60 13.03
C GLY A 172 27.45 -36.72 13.00
N GLU A 173 28.02 -36.79 14.20
CA GLU A 173 29.20 -37.56 14.62
C GLU A 173 30.38 -37.75 13.63
N GLY A 174 31.49 -37.05 13.90
CA GLY A 174 32.80 -37.44 13.40
C GLY A 174 33.47 -38.45 14.35
N PRO A 175 34.01 -39.58 13.86
CA PRO A 175 34.86 -40.46 14.64
C PRO A 175 36.31 -39.96 14.63
N ALA A 176 37.03 -40.43 15.65
CA ALA A 176 38.44 -40.27 15.94
C ALA A 176 39.40 -40.45 14.74
N GLU A 177 40.46 -39.62 14.71
CA GLU A 177 41.87 -40.00 14.92
C GLU A 177 42.72 -38.76 15.21
#